data_AF-Q0YQI7-F1
#
_entry.id   AF-Q0YQI7-F1
#
_cell.length_a   1.000
_cell.length_b   1.000
_cell.length_c   1.000
_cell.angle_alpha   90.00
_cell.angle_beta   90.00
_cell.angle_gamma   90.00
#
_symmetry.space_group_name_H-M   'P 1'
#
loop_
_entity.id
_entity.type
_entity.pdbx_description
1 polymer ?
#
loop_
_entity_poly.entity_id
_entity_poly.type
_entity_poly.pdbx_seq_one_letter_code
_entity_poly.pdbx_strand_id
1 'polypeptide(L)'
;MSKNANTELLESARKKFARFRELSNEFGEEMAWETMLEGFPELQKERMGPLLALPTLIEGFRKSIPIFNAIGMDMVAVDISNRGIDAALEIQKVCPYLEAGNEFGFDIPCHVICELDMEATRRAFPEMEGEILSRQAYGSPVCIFKYERPAKKSAEAG
;
A
#
# COMPACT_ATOMS: atom_id res chain seq x y z
N MET A 1 -22.12 9.78 -8.71
CA MET A 1 -20.91 9.60 -9.53
C MET A 1 -20.08 8.50 -8.88
N SER A 2 -20.15 7.22 -9.33
CA SER A 2 -19.54 6.14 -8.54
C SER A 2 -19.23 4.80 -9.25
N LYS A 3 -19.39 4.66 -10.57
CA LYS A 3 -19.05 3.41 -11.27
C LYS A 3 -17.64 3.41 -11.88
N ASN A 4 -17.11 4.55 -12.33
CA ASN A 4 -15.86 4.59 -13.10
C ASN A 4 -14.58 4.47 -12.26
N ALA A 5 -14.54 5.03 -11.05
CA ALA A 5 -13.33 4.98 -10.20
C ALA A 5 -12.98 3.57 -9.68
N ASN A 6 -14.01 2.73 -9.45
CA ASN A 6 -13.84 1.31 -9.12
C ASN A 6 -13.03 0.57 -10.21
N THR A 7 -13.25 0.93 -11.48
CA THR A 7 -12.66 0.24 -12.62
C THR A 7 -11.19 0.62 -12.79
N GLU A 8 -10.83 1.89 -12.61
CA GLU A 8 -9.48 2.39 -12.94
C GLU A 8 -8.37 1.83 -12.04
N LEU A 9 -8.56 1.73 -10.72
CA LEU A 9 -7.54 1.18 -9.82
C LEU A 9 -7.45 -0.35 -9.92
N LEU A 10 -8.57 -1.05 -10.13
CA LEU A 10 -8.54 -2.49 -10.42
C LEU A 10 -7.89 -2.79 -11.76
N GLU A 11 -8.17 -1.99 -12.80
CA GLU A 11 -7.47 -2.06 -14.08
C GLU A 11 -5.98 -1.74 -13.92
N SER A 12 -5.62 -0.79 -13.07
CA SER A 12 -4.22 -0.50 -12.76
C SER A 12 -3.54 -1.70 -12.09
N ALA A 13 -4.20 -2.38 -11.16
CA ALA A 13 -3.69 -3.61 -10.56
C ALA A 13 -3.55 -4.74 -11.59
N ARG A 14 -4.56 -4.96 -12.45
CA ARG A 14 -4.47 -5.92 -13.56
C ARG A 14 -3.30 -5.62 -14.50
N LYS A 15 -3.07 -4.35 -14.84
CA LYS A 15 -1.90 -3.92 -15.63
C LYS A 15 -0.59 -4.21 -14.91
N LYS A 16 -0.49 -3.97 -13.59
CA LYS A 16 0.69 -4.35 -12.79
C LYS A 16 0.95 -5.86 -12.84
N PHE A 17 -0.07 -6.69 -12.63
CA PHE A 17 0.06 -8.15 -12.70
C PHE A 17 0.51 -8.63 -14.08
N ALA A 18 -0.13 -8.12 -15.15
CA ALA A 18 0.23 -8.45 -16.52
C ALA A 18 1.69 -8.09 -16.82
N ARG A 19 2.09 -6.86 -16.46
CA ARG A 19 3.44 -6.36 -16.70
C ARG A 19 4.50 -7.13 -15.93
N PHE A 20 4.25 -7.40 -14.64
CA PHE A 20 5.18 -8.19 -13.85
C PHE A 20 5.34 -9.59 -14.44
N ARG A 21 4.25 -10.27 -14.82
CA ARG A 21 4.31 -11.59 -15.46
C ARG A 21 5.12 -11.60 -16.76
N GLU A 22 4.89 -10.60 -17.62
CA GLU A 22 5.65 -10.42 -18.85
C GLU A 22 7.16 -10.30 -18.56
N LEU A 23 7.53 -9.38 -17.67
CA LEU A 23 8.92 -9.16 -17.27
C LEU A 23 9.54 -10.40 -16.62
N SER A 24 8.81 -11.10 -15.76
CA SER A 24 9.32 -12.31 -15.09
C SER A 24 9.61 -13.42 -16.09
N ASN A 25 8.78 -13.57 -17.13
CA ASN A 25 9.00 -14.56 -18.18
C ASN A 25 10.20 -14.22 -19.07
N GLU A 26 10.46 -12.93 -19.29
CA GLU A 26 11.55 -12.46 -20.15
C GLU A 26 12.90 -12.42 -19.44
N PHE A 27 12.94 -11.96 -18.18
CA PHE A 27 14.17 -11.62 -17.47
C PHE A 27 14.34 -12.30 -16.11
N GLY A 28 13.36 -13.07 -15.64
CA GLY A 28 13.31 -13.61 -14.30
C GLY A 28 12.67 -12.67 -13.28
N GLU A 29 12.21 -13.24 -12.17
CA GLU A 29 11.39 -12.55 -11.17
C GLU A 29 12.13 -11.40 -10.47
N GLU A 30 13.40 -11.59 -10.11
CA GLU A 30 14.23 -10.57 -9.46
C GLU A 30 14.41 -9.33 -10.34
N MET A 31 14.70 -9.52 -11.63
CA MET A 31 14.85 -8.40 -12.55
C MET A 31 13.51 -7.71 -12.81
N ALA A 32 12.43 -8.49 -12.95
CA ALA A 32 11.08 -7.94 -13.07
C ALA A 32 10.71 -7.08 -11.86
N TRP A 33 11.09 -7.51 -10.66
CA TRP A 33 10.86 -6.79 -9.41
C TRP A 33 11.54 -5.43 -9.42
N GLU A 34 12.85 -5.39 -9.68
CA GLU A 34 13.59 -4.13 -9.72
C GLU A 34 13.11 -3.21 -10.85
N THR A 35 12.80 -3.76 -12.03
CA THR A 35 12.21 -2.97 -13.12
C THR A 35 10.87 -2.36 -12.75
N MET A 36 10.00 -3.09 -12.02
CA MET A 36 8.73 -2.54 -11.55
C MET A 36 8.91 -1.43 -10.50
N LEU A 37 10.06 -1.37 -9.84
CA LEU A 37 10.39 -0.33 -8.86
C LEU A 37 11.04 0.91 -9.49
N GLU A 38 11.44 0.87 -10.76
CA GLU A 38 11.99 2.04 -11.44
C GLU A 38 10.94 3.18 -11.52
N GLY A 39 11.28 4.34 -10.95
CA GLY A 39 10.38 5.50 -10.88
C GLY A 39 9.20 5.36 -9.92
N PHE A 40 9.02 4.18 -9.30
CA PHE A 40 7.89 3.96 -8.41
C PHE A 40 8.02 4.70 -7.07
N PRO A 41 9.22 4.78 -6.43
CA PRO A 41 9.42 5.60 -5.24
C PRO A 41 9.06 7.07 -5.43
N GLU A 42 9.37 7.67 -6.59
CA GLU A 42 9.03 9.05 -6.93
C GLU A 42 7.51 9.24 -6.98
N LEU A 43 6.81 8.30 -7.62
CA LEU A 43 5.36 8.29 -7.65
C LEU A 43 4.75 8.12 -6.25
N GLN A 44 5.37 7.31 -5.38
CA GLN A 44 4.95 7.20 -3.99
C GLN A 44 5.14 8.52 -3.23
N LYS A 45 6.24 9.25 -3.48
CA LYS A 45 6.44 10.59 -2.89
C LYS A 45 5.31 11.54 -3.27
N GLU A 46 4.92 11.56 -4.54
CA GLU A 46 3.85 12.41 -5.03
C GLU A 46 2.49 12.07 -4.41
N ARG A 47 2.17 10.78 -4.32
CA ARG A 47 0.85 10.30 -3.86
C ARG A 47 0.71 10.30 -2.35
N MET A 48 1.71 9.76 -1.64
CA MET A 48 1.67 9.61 -0.18
C MET A 48 2.21 10.83 0.55
N GLY A 49 3.11 11.62 -0.07
CA GLY A 49 3.76 12.77 0.56
C GLY A 49 2.77 13.73 1.23
N PRO A 50 1.68 14.17 0.57
CA PRO A 50 0.68 15.04 1.19
C PRO A 50 -0.04 14.42 2.41
N LEU A 51 -0.26 13.10 2.39
CA LEU A 51 -0.90 12.37 3.51
C LEU A 51 0.07 12.19 4.68
N LEU A 52 1.33 11.85 4.38
CA LEU A 52 2.39 11.72 5.38
C LEU A 52 2.81 13.10 5.92
N ALA A 53 2.60 14.19 5.20
CA ALA A 53 2.83 15.55 5.68
C ALA A 53 1.89 15.95 6.84
N LEU A 54 0.77 15.25 7.04
CA LEU A 54 -0.16 15.49 8.15
C LEU A 54 0.47 15.21 9.52
N PRO A 55 -0.03 15.84 10.61
CA PRO A 55 0.51 15.71 11.96
C PRO A 55 0.73 14.27 12.42
N THR A 56 -0.21 13.37 12.13
CA THR A 56 -0.14 11.95 12.51
C THR A 56 -0.37 11.03 11.31
N LEU A 57 0.19 9.82 11.36
CA LEU A 57 -0.06 8.80 10.34
C LEU A 57 -1.55 8.44 10.29
N ILE A 58 -2.21 8.31 11.44
CA ILE A 58 -3.62 7.95 11.49
C ILE A 58 -4.51 8.95 10.73
N GLU A 59 -4.17 10.25 10.75
CA GLU A 59 -4.87 11.24 9.94
C GLU A 59 -4.68 11.01 8.43
N GLY A 60 -3.45 10.68 8.01
CA GLY A 60 -3.14 10.30 6.63
C GLY A 60 -3.96 9.10 6.17
N PHE A 61 -3.95 8.01 6.94
CA PHE A 61 -4.70 6.80 6.62
C PHE A 61 -6.22 7.04 6.60
N ARG A 62 -6.76 7.78 7.57
CA ARG A 62 -8.20 8.10 7.57
C ARG A 62 -8.63 8.92 6.36
N LYS A 63 -7.75 9.77 5.83
CA LYS A 63 -8.02 10.54 4.60
C LYS A 63 -7.93 9.70 3.34
N SER A 64 -7.14 8.63 3.32
CA SER A 64 -7.05 7.73 2.15
C SER A 64 -8.19 6.71 2.09
N ILE A 65 -8.78 6.31 3.23
CA ILE A 65 -9.86 5.32 3.29
C ILE A 65 -10.99 5.56 2.27
N PRO A 66 -11.56 6.79 2.12
CA PRO A 66 -12.63 7.00 1.15
C PRO A 66 -12.22 6.70 -0.31
N ILE A 67 -10.95 6.92 -0.66
CA ILE A 67 -10.41 6.64 -2.00
C ILE A 67 -10.40 5.12 -2.24
N PHE A 68 -9.96 4.36 -1.25
CA PHE A 68 -9.93 2.89 -1.32
C PHE A 68 -11.33 2.26 -1.20
N ASN A 69 -12.21 2.82 -0.37
CA ASN A 69 -13.61 2.38 -0.30
C ASN A 69 -14.33 2.57 -1.63
N ALA A 70 -14.00 3.63 -2.37
CA ALA A 70 -14.54 3.88 -3.70
C ALA A 70 -14.13 2.83 -4.75
N ILE A 71 -13.22 1.91 -4.41
CA ILE A 71 -12.76 0.81 -5.27
C ILE A 71 -13.09 -0.59 -4.73
N GLY A 72 -14.00 -0.68 -3.76
CA GLY A 72 -14.47 -1.95 -3.22
C GLY A 72 -13.58 -2.55 -2.14
N MET A 73 -12.59 -1.80 -1.63
CA MET A 73 -11.94 -2.17 -0.38
C MET A 73 -12.84 -1.81 0.80
N ASP A 74 -12.79 -2.62 1.86
CA ASP A 74 -13.32 -2.26 3.17
C ASP A 74 -12.15 -2.23 4.13
N MET A 75 -11.87 -1.06 4.67
CA MET A 75 -10.69 -0.83 5.52
C MET A 75 -11.00 0.08 6.70
N VAL A 76 -10.26 -0.16 7.78
CA VAL A 76 -10.25 0.68 8.97
C VAL A 76 -8.80 1.00 9.34
N ALA A 77 -8.58 2.17 9.91
CA ALA A 77 -7.27 2.56 10.43
C ALA A 77 -7.34 2.74 11.94
N VAL A 78 -6.34 2.21 12.65
CA VAL A 78 -6.21 2.26 14.11
C VAL A 78 -4.95 3.01 14.47
N ASP A 79 -5.07 4.00 15.35
CA ASP A 79 -3.91 4.67 15.92
C ASP A 79 -3.28 3.75 16.97
N ILE A 80 -1.98 3.51 16.84
CA ILE A 80 -1.18 2.75 17.80
C ILE A 80 0.01 3.58 18.31
N SER A 81 0.01 4.89 18.07
CA SER A 81 1.07 5.81 18.46
C SER A 81 1.30 5.79 19.96
N ASN A 82 2.56 5.60 20.37
CA ASN A 82 2.97 5.61 21.76
C ASN A 82 4.48 5.81 21.86
N ARG A 83 4.98 6.19 23.05
CA ARG A 83 6.43 6.23 23.38
C ARG A 83 7.27 7.02 22.36
N GLY A 84 6.74 8.13 21.85
CA GLY A 84 7.44 8.99 20.88
C GLY A 84 7.45 8.48 19.44
N ILE A 85 6.64 7.47 19.12
CA ILE A 85 6.46 6.92 17.78
C ILE A 85 5.05 7.27 17.30
N ASP A 86 4.96 7.83 16.09
CA ASP A 86 3.72 8.02 15.35
C ASP A 86 3.50 6.75 14.50
N ALA A 87 2.45 5.99 14.82
CA ALA A 87 2.22 4.68 14.24
C ALA A 87 0.74 4.41 14.02
N ALA A 88 0.44 3.73 12.92
CA ALA A 88 -0.91 3.35 12.55
C ALA A 88 -0.95 1.90 12.04
N LEU A 89 -2.07 1.23 12.30
CA LEU A 89 -2.45 0.00 11.62
C LEU A 89 -3.50 0.32 10.57
N GLU A 90 -3.29 -0.14 9.34
CA GLU A 90 -4.32 -0.29 8.35
C GLU A 90 -4.83 -1.73 8.36
N ILE A 91 -6.12 -1.92 8.58
CA ILE A 91 -6.77 -3.23 8.61
C ILE A 91 -7.75 -3.29 7.46
N GLN A 92 -7.43 -4.12 6.47
CA GLN A 92 -8.22 -4.31 5.27
C GLN A 92 -9.02 -5.61 5.36
N LYS A 93 -10.34 -5.47 5.46
CA LYS A 93 -11.32 -6.56 5.57
C LYS A 93 -11.66 -7.17 4.22
N VAL A 94 -11.72 -6.36 3.17
CA VAL A 94 -12.00 -6.84 1.81
C VAL A 94 -10.86 -6.44 0.88
N CYS A 95 -10.29 -7.43 0.18
CA CYS A 95 -9.21 -7.23 -0.79
C CYS A 95 -9.67 -7.62 -2.20
N PRO A 96 -9.94 -6.65 -3.10
CA PRO A 96 -10.39 -6.95 -4.45
C PRO A 96 -9.25 -7.50 -5.33
N TYR A 97 -7.99 -7.39 -4.90
CA TYR A 97 -6.84 -7.89 -5.65
C TYR A 97 -6.62 -9.40 -5.56
N LEU A 98 -7.26 -10.08 -4.60
CA LEU A 98 -7.20 -11.55 -4.51
C LEU A 98 -7.76 -12.19 -5.77
N GLU A 99 -8.96 -11.78 -6.17
CA GLU A 99 -9.60 -12.29 -7.39
C GLU A 99 -8.87 -11.83 -8.64
N ALA A 100 -8.45 -10.56 -8.71
CA ALA A 100 -7.74 -10.02 -9.85
C ALA A 100 -6.38 -10.71 -10.09
N GLY A 101 -5.65 -11.09 -9.03
CA GLY A 101 -4.38 -11.80 -9.14
C GLY A 101 -4.51 -13.18 -9.77
N ASN A 102 -5.60 -13.89 -9.45
CA ASN A 102 -5.87 -15.23 -9.99
C ASN A 102 -6.03 -15.22 -11.51
N GLU A 103 -6.57 -14.13 -12.09
CA GLU A 103 -6.68 -13.96 -13.55
C GLU A 103 -5.31 -14.06 -14.26
N PHE A 104 -4.21 -13.78 -13.54
CA PHE A 104 -2.83 -13.79 -14.04
C PHE A 104 -1.97 -14.89 -13.40
N GLY A 105 -2.59 -15.85 -12.71
CA GLY A 105 -1.93 -17.00 -12.09
C GLY A 105 -1.10 -16.67 -10.85
N PHE A 106 -1.45 -15.63 -10.08
CA PHE A 106 -0.80 -15.32 -8.81
C PHE A 106 -1.64 -15.84 -7.64
N ASP A 107 -1.15 -16.89 -6.97
CA ASP A 107 -1.74 -17.37 -5.70
C ASP A 107 -1.54 -16.35 -4.56
N ILE A 108 -0.46 -15.56 -4.64
CA ILE A 108 -0.10 -14.53 -3.65
C ILE A 108 0.06 -13.20 -4.39
N PRO A 109 -1.05 -12.50 -4.72
CA PRO A 109 -1.00 -11.21 -5.41
C PRO A 109 -0.32 -10.10 -4.59
N CYS A 110 -0.14 -10.33 -3.29
CA CYS A 110 0.51 -9.40 -2.38
C CYS A 110 1.94 -9.04 -2.80
N HIS A 111 2.68 -9.95 -3.45
CA HIS A 111 4.03 -9.68 -3.92
C HIS A 111 4.03 -8.50 -4.90
N VAL A 112 3.21 -8.58 -5.95
CA VAL A 112 3.16 -7.57 -7.02
C VAL A 112 2.44 -6.28 -6.61
N ILE A 113 1.55 -6.33 -5.62
CA ILE A 113 0.80 -5.13 -5.20
C ILE A 113 1.37 -4.56 -3.92
N CYS A 114 1.17 -5.24 -2.80
CA CYS A 114 1.43 -4.67 -1.49
C CYS A 114 2.93 -4.58 -1.19
N GLU A 115 3.71 -5.59 -1.56
CA GLU A 115 5.14 -5.63 -1.26
C GLU A 115 5.92 -4.66 -2.15
N LEU A 116 5.55 -4.50 -3.43
CA LEU A 116 6.07 -3.43 -4.29
C LEU A 116 5.73 -2.05 -3.74
N ASP A 117 4.48 -1.82 -3.33
CA ASP A 117 4.06 -0.54 -2.78
C ASP A 117 4.83 -0.21 -1.48
N MET A 118 5.05 -1.21 -0.61
CA MET A 118 5.84 -1.05 0.61
C MET A 118 7.31 -0.78 0.33
N GLU A 119 7.93 -1.52 -0.58
CA GLU A 119 9.32 -1.32 -0.95
C GLU A 119 9.54 0.05 -1.60
N ALA A 120 8.64 0.47 -2.49
CA ALA A 120 8.66 1.81 -3.07
C ALA A 120 8.49 2.89 -2.00
N THR A 121 7.59 2.68 -1.03
CA THR A 121 7.39 3.61 0.09
C THR A 121 8.64 3.71 0.97
N ARG A 122 9.29 2.58 1.27
CA ARG A 122 10.54 2.53 2.05
C ARG A 122 11.67 3.27 1.33
N ARG A 123 11.80 3.10 0.01
CA ARG A 123 12.77 3.85 -0.83
C ARG A 123 12.42 5.35 -0.87
N ALA A 124 11.13 5.67 -0.84
CA ALA A 124 10.64 7.05 -0.91
C ALA A 124 10.81 7.85 0.39
N PHE A 125 10.57 7.20 1.53
CA PHE A 125 10.54 7.80 2.87
C PHE A 125 11.39 6.95 3.82
N PRO A 126 12.73 7.14 3.85
CA PRO A 126 13.62 6.31 4.65
C PRO A 126 13.37 6.35 6.16
N GLU A 127 12.66 7.37 6.66
CA GLU A 127 12.26 7.52 8.06
C GLU A 127 10.98 6.73 8.43
N MET A 128 10.30 6.18 7.42
CA MET A 128 9.10 5.37 7.59
C MET A 128 9.45 3.89 7.57
N GLU A 129 8.89 3.15 8.51
CA GLU A 129 8.92 1.69 8.49
C GLU A 129 7.51 1.17 8.19
N GLY A 130 7.41 0.26 7.22
CA GLY A 130 6.17 -0.40 6.81
C GLY A 130 6.32 -1.91 6.90
N GLU A 131 5.30 -2.61 7.42
CA GLU A 131 5.33 -4.05 7.59
C GLU A 131 3.96 -4.69 7.33
N ILE A 132 3.91 -5.80 6.59
CA ILE A 132 2.70 -6.59 6.39
C ILE A 132 2.61 -7.67 7.47
N LEU A 133 1.77 -7.44 8.48
CA LEU A 133 1.59 -8.32 9.64
C LEU A 133 0.65 -9.50 9.37
N SER A 134 -0.31 -9.33 8.47
CA SER A 134 -1.30 -10.36 8.15
C SER A 134 -1.77 -10.20 6.70
N ARG A 135 -2.10 -11.32 6.03
CA ARG A 135 -2.50 -11.33 4.63
C ARG A 135 -3.65 -12.32 4.41
N GLN A 136 -4.71 -11.84 3.75
CA GLN A 136 -5.81 -12.71 3.32
C GLN A 136 -5.36 -13.77 2.31
N ALA A 137 -4.35 -13.48 1.48
CA ALA A 137 -3.75 -14.47 0.57
C ALA A 137 -3.18 -15.71 1.27
N TYR A 138 -2.88 -15.62 2.58
CA TYR A 138 -2.45 -16.75 3.40
C TYR A 138 -3.58 -17.31 4.30
N GLY A 139 -4.84 -17.06 3.96
CA GLY A 139 -6.01 -17.56 4.69
C GLY A 139 -6.36 -16.78 5.96
N SER A 140 -5.72 -15.64 6.22
CA SER A 140 -6.13 -14.75 7.32
C SER A 140 -7.46 -14.05 6.99
N PRO A 141 -8.28 -13.69 7.99
CA PRO A 141 -9.56 -13.02 7.73
C PRO A 141 -9.43 -11.57 7.28
N VAL A 142 -8.27 -10.94 7.50
CA VAL A 142 -7.98 -9.54 7.14
C VAL A 142 -6.51 -9.42 6.70
N CYS A 143 -6.19 -8.38 5.95
CA CYS A 143 -4.80 -7.92 5.82
C CYS A 143 -4.54 -6.87 6.89
N ILE A 144 -3.34 -6.87 7.48
CA ILE A 144 -2.92 -5.85 8.45
C ILE A 144 -1.58 -5.31 8.01
N PHE A 145 -1.52 -4.01 7.83
CA PHE A 145 -0.31 -3.26 7.52
C PHE A 145 0.01 -2.35 8.70
N LYS A 146 1.25 -2.39 9.17
CA LYS A 146 1.76 -1.49 10.20
C LYS A 146 2.64 -0.46 9.52
N TYR A 147 2.45 0.80 9.90
CA TYR A 147 3.32 1.90 9.50
C TYR A 147 3.75 2.67 10.73
N GLU A 148 5.02 3.00 10.82
CA GLU A 148 5.59 3.78 11.92
C GLU A 148 6.66 4.74 11.46
N ARG A 149 6.81 5.82 12.21
CA ARG A 149 7.90 6.80 12.08
C ARG A 149 8.15 7.50 13.42
N PRO A 150 9.28 8.20 13.60
CA PRO A 150 9.45 9.10 14.71
C PRO A 150 8.29 10.11 14.78
N ALA A 151 7.72 10.32 15.96
CA ALA A 151 6.67 11.32 16.12
C ALA A 151 7.20 12.70 15.71
N LYS A 152 6.38 13.45 14.97
CA LYS A 152 6.71 14.85 14.67
C LYS A 152 6.82 15.60 15.98
N LYS A 153 7.93 16.30 16.18
CA LYS A 153 8.03 17.25 17.29
C LYS A 153 6.89 18.24 17.09
N SER A 154 5.92 18.23 18.01
CA SER A 154 4.98 19.32 18.14
C SER A 154 5.81 20.58 18.22
N ALA A 155 5.63 21.50 17.27
CA ALA A 155 6.15 22.85 17.40
C ALA A 155 5.53 23.38 18.69
N GLU A 156 6.30 23.36 19.78
CA GLU A 156 5.85 23.85 21.07
C GLU A 156 5.42 25.30 20.89
N ALA A 157 4.25 25.60 21.44
CA ALA A 157 3.72 26.94 21.58
C ALA A 157 4.82 27.87 22.13
N GLY A 158 5.34 28.73 21.26
CA GLY A 158 6.06 29.93 21.67
C GLY A 158 5.10 30.98 22.20
#